data_AF-A0A1C7M251-F1
#
_entry.id   AF-A0A1C7M251-F1
#
_cell.length_a   1.000
_cell.length_b   1.000
_cell.length_c   1.000
_cell.angle_alpha   90.00
_cell.angle_beta   90.00
_cell.angle_gamma   90.00
#
_symmetry.space_group_name_H-M   'P 1'
#
loop_
_entity.id
_entity.type
_entity.pdbx_description
1 polymer ?
#
loop_
_entity_poly.entity_id
_entity_poly.type
_entity_poly.pdbx_seq_one_letter_code
_entity_poly.pdbx_strand_id
1 'polypeptide(L)'
;MASWPRPYNGNKDWHKQVEKIIATLKNRLTVITNETAGYHVHVGLGRGPDARFKLTDLKKIAVVFIIYEKDIDVLHAPHRSIRINRSLPENIFLLSNRKYAFPRMSKGRIVKRIYRTKNISELQHLVNRIPEQELKDAAKSRPHRYYKINLLSLDVHRTVEFRQHAGTVNPEKICAWADFVLAVVSAAMSYSEDKLRDLVASGAALVPTFVKQELYDAVKNTAN
;
A
#
# COMPACT_ATOMS: atom_id res chain seq x y z
N MET A 1 16.29 -22.96 -9.79
CA MET A 1 15.05 -22.28 -9.37
C MET A 1 15.31 -21.63 -8.03
N ALA A 2 15.47 -20.31 -7.98
CA ALA A 2 15.80 -19.61 -6.74
C ALA A 2 14.62 -19.71 -5.76
N SER A 3 14.84 -20.42 -4.66
CA SER A 3 13.91 -20.51 -3.54
C SER A 3 13.71 -19.12 -2.95
N TRP A 4 12.46 -18.68 -3.02
CA TRP A 4 11.87 -17.52 -2.37
C TRP A 4 12.54 -17.14 -1.02
N PRO A 5 12.83 -15.86 -0.71
CA PRO A 5 13.10 -15.44 0.67
C PRO A 5 11.80 -15.60 1.48
N ARG A 6 11.67 -16.79 2.11
CA ARG A 6 10.46 -17.41 2.69
C ARG A 6 9.20 -16.54 2.69
N PRO A 7 8.12 -16.91 1.98
CA PRO A 7 6.85 -16.23 2.16
C PRO A 7 6.51 -16.41 3.64
N TYR A 8 5.79 -15.43 4.20
CA TYR A 8 5.05 -15.62 5.43
C TYR A 8 4.67 -17.10 5.61
N ASN A 9 5.28 -17.78 6.59
CA ASN A 9 5.30 -19.24 6.71
C ASN A 9 3.93 -19.83 7.11
N GLY A 10 2.84 -19.10 6.88
CA GLY A 10 1.50 -19.40 7.35
C GLY A 10 1.37 -19.35 8.87
N ASN A 11 2.44 -19.06 9.62
CA ASN A 11 2.38 -18.99 11.07
C ASN A 11 1.68 -17.69 11.49
N LYS A 12 0.38 -17.81 11.76
CA LYS A 12 -0.51 -16.78 12.29
C LYS A 12 -0.30 -16.49 13.78
N ASP A 13 0.85 -16.84 14.37
CA ASP A 13 1.16 -16.49 15.76
C ASP A 13 1.06 -14.99 16.05
N TRP A 14 1.27 -14.14 15.04
CA TRP A 14 1.07 -12.70 15.19
C TRP A 14 -0.41 -12.28 15.20
N HIS A 15 -1.34 -13.04 14.61
CA HIS A 15 -2.80 -12.77 14.73
C HIS A 15 -3.21 -12.85 16.20
N LYS A 16 -2.77 -13.92 16.90
CA LYS A 16 -2.99 -14.09 18.34
C LYS A 16 -2.38 -12.96 19.17
N GLN A 17 -1.22 -12.44 18.75
CA GLN A 17 -0.60 -11.28 19.41
C GLN A 17 -1.43 -10.00 19.21
N VAL A 18 -1.93 -9.77 18.00
CA VAL A 18 -2.84 -8.64 17.70
C VAL A 18 -4.11 -8.75 18.55
N GLU A 19 -4.75 -9.91 18.58
CA GLU A 19 -5.92 -10.17 19.42
C GLU A 19 -5.63 -9.88 20.90
N LYS A 20 -4.51 -10.39 21.43
CA LYS A 20 -4.10 -10.16 22.82
C LYS A 20 -3.85 -8.67 23.11
N ILE A 21 -3.18 -7.95 22.21
CA ILE A 21 -2.92 -6.50 22.36
C ILE A 21 -4.24 -5.74 22.39
N ILE A 22 -5.12 -5.98 21.41
CA ILE A 22 -6.41 -5.30 21.32
C ILE A 22 -7.30 -5.62 22.52
N ALA A 23 -7.36 -6.87 22.97
CA ALA A 23 -8.08 -7.26 24.18
C ALA A 23 -7.53 -6.54 25.42
N THR A 24 -6.20 -6.46 25.54
CA THR A 24 -5.56 -5.76 26.65
C THR A 24 -5.89 -4.26 26.65
N LEU A 25 -5.86 -3.63 25.46
CA LEU A 25 -6.21 -2.20 25.31
C LEU A 25 -7.67 -1.95 25.71
N LYS A 26 -8.61 -2.75 25.20
CA LYS A 26 -10.04 -2.60 25.51
C LYS A 26 -10.36 -2.84 26.99
N ASN A 27 -9.63 -3.72 27.65
CA ASN A 27 -9.83 -4.01 29.08
C ASN A 27 -9.27 -2.93 30.00
N ARG A 28 -8.36 -2.08 29.51
CA ARG A 28 -7.66 -1.07 30.34
C ARG A 28 -7.99 0.36 29.97
N LEU A 29 -8.45 0.60 28.75
CA LEU A 29 -8.63 1.93 28.18
C LEU A 29 -9.92 2.00 27.37
N THR A 30 -10.57 3.16 27.41
CA THR A 30 -11.58 3.53 26.42
C THR A 30 -10.87 3.94 25.13
N VAL A 31 -10.93 3.11 24.10
CA VAL A 31 -10.31 3.41 22.80
C VAL A 31 -11.37 3.92 21.83
N ILE A 32 -11.17 5.14 21.32
CA ILE A 32 -12.06 5.79 20.36
C ILE A 32 -11.29 6.01 19.05
N THR A 33 -11.92 5.67 17.94
CA THR A 33 -11.42 5.93 16.58
C THR A 33 -12.41 6.82 15.84
N ASN A 34 -11.93 7.77 15.05
CA ASN A 34 -12.74 8.63 14.19
C ASN A 34 -12.33 8.45 12.71
N GLU A 35 -13.00 9.14 11.79
CA GLU A 35 -12.75 9.02 10.34
C GLU A 35 -11.36 9.53 9.91
N THR A 36 -10.69 10.33 10.75
CA THR A 36 -9.33 10.81 10.48
C THR A 36 -8.25 9.88 11.00
N ALA A 37 -8.58 8.98 11.94
CA ALA A 37 -7.69 7.93 12.40
C ALA A 37 -7.39 6.92 11.27
N GLY A 38 -6.12 6.56 11.10
CA GLY A 38 -5.65 5.58 10.11
C GLY A 38 -5.00 4.38 10.77
N TYR A 39 -5.17 3.20 10.17
CA TYR A 39 -4.37 2.02 10.45
C TYR A 39 -3.43 1.77 9.28
N HIS A 40 -2.13 1.77 9.52
CA HIS A 40 -1.13 1.59 8.47
C HIS A 40 -0.41 0.26 8.64
N VAL A 41 -0.16 -0.40 7.52
CA VAL A 41 0.67 -1.62 7.46
C VAL A 41 2.03 -1.24 6.92
N HIS A 42 3.09 -1.70 7.58
CA HIS A 42 4.46 -1.53 7.13
C HIS A 42 5.03 -2.90 6.74
N VAL A 43 5.48 -3.05 5.49
CA VAL A 43 6.11 -4.29 5.01
C VAL A 43 7.59 -4.06 4.80
N GLY A 44 8.43 -4.85 5.46
CA GLY A 44 9.88 -4.89 5.31
C GLY A 44 10.40 -6.32 5.08
N LEU A 45 11.66 -6.46 4.68
CA LEU A 45 12.28 -7.77 4.38
C LEU A 45 12.89 -8.47 5.60
N GLY A 46 12.47 -8.09 6.81
CA GLY A 46 12.98 -8.64 8.07
C GLY A 46 14.14 -7.83 8.65
N ARG A 47 14.93 -8.48 9.52
CA ARG A 47 16.03 -7.86 10.27
C ARG A 47 17.38 -8.24 9.66
N GLY A 48 18.27 -7.26 9.52
CA GLY A 48 19.64 -7.45 9.02
C GLY A 48 20.12 -6.24 8.22
N PRO A 49 21.43 -6.05 8.03
CA PRO A 49 21.97 -4.97 7.21
C PRO A 49 21.51 -5.06 5.74
N ASP A 50 21.35 -6.30 5.25
CA ASP A 50 20.98 -6.61 3.86
C ASP A 50 19.47 -6.76 3.62
N ALA A 51 18.64 -6.66 4.67
CA ALA A 51 17.19 -6.73 4.59
C ALA A 51 16.61 -5.41 4.04
N ARG A 52 16.93 -5.11 2.77
CA ARG A 52 16.53 -3.88 2.06
C ARG A 52 15.90 -4.22 0.72
N PHE A 53 14.81 -3.54 0.39
CA PHE A 53 14.23 -3.67 -0.94
C PHE A 53 15.20 -3.17 -2.00
N LYS A 54 15.31 -3.94 -3.09
CA LYS A 54 15.96 -3.46 -4.31
C LYS A 54 15.00 -2.52 -5.05
N LEU A 55 15.55 -1.63 -5.88
CA LEU A 55 14.74 -0.76 -6.73
C LEU A 55 13.74 -1.55 -7.58
N THR A 56 14.15 -2.70 -8.10
CA THR A 56 13.31 -3.61 -8.90
C THR A 56 12.08 -4.08 -8.12
N ASP A 57 12.24 -4.42 -6.84
CA ASP A 57 11.12 -4.85 -5.98
C ASP A 57 10.15 -3.70 -5.72
N LEU A 58 10.68 -2.51 -5.41
CA LEU A 58 9.86 -1.31 -5.18
C LEU A 58 9.08 -0.89 -6.43
N LYS A 59 9.68 -0.99 -7.62
CA LYS A 59 8.98 -0.73 -8.89
C LYS A 59 7.80 -1.67 -9.09
N LYS A 60 7.99 -2.97 -8.83
CA LYS A 60 6.92 -3.97 -8.95
C LYS A 60 5.78 -3.70 -7.96
N ILE A 61 6.11 -3.43 -6.69
CA ILE A 61 5.12 -3.07 -5.65
C ILE A 61 4.35 -1.80 -6.06
N ALA A 62 5.06 -0.75 -6.48
CA ALA A 62 4.45 0.50 -6.92
C ALA A 62 3.52 0.29 -8.12
N VAL A 63 3.92 -0.49 -9.12
CA VAL A 63 3.06 -0.79 -10.27
C VAL A 63 1.76 -1.44 -9.83
N VAL A 64 1.79 -2.52 -9.04
CA VAL A 64 0.56 -3.24 -8.67
C VAL A 64 -0.39 -2.31 -7.91
N PHE A 65 0.06 -1.70 -6.81
CA PHE A 65 -0.84 -0.90 -5.99
C PHE A 65 -1.31 0.42 -6.65
N ILE A 66 -0.56 1.00 -7.58
CA ILE A 66 -0.96 2.23 -8.30
C ILE A 66 -1.87 1.92 -9.49
N ILE A 67 -1.67 0.77 -10.15
CA ILE A 67 -2.54 0.34 -11.25
C ILE A 67 -3.89 -0.14 -10.74
N TYR A 68 -3.90 -0.91 -9.65
CA TYR A 68 -5.09 -1.47 -9.02
C TYR A 68 -5.63 -0.62 -7.86
N GLU A 69 -5.19 0.64 -7.74
CA GLU A 69 -5.57 1.50 -6.61
C GLU A 69 -7.09 1.62 -6.44
N LYS A 70 -7.84 1.68 -7.54
CA LYS A 70 -9.31 1.73 -7.51
C LYS A 70 -9.93 0.41 -7.04
N ASP A 71 -9.35 -0.72 -7.42
CA ASP A 71 -9.82 -2.05 -7.02
C ASP A 71 -9.49 -2.34 -5.55
N ILE A 72 -8.47 -1.68 -5.00
CA ILE A 72 -8.15 -1.73 -3.57
C ILE A 72 -9.04 -0.74 -2.80
N ASP A 73 -9.36 0.42 -3.36
CA ASP A 73 -10.22 1.42 -2.72
C ASP A 73 -11.61 0.91 -2.36
N VAL A 74 -12.17 -0.03 -3.14
CA VAL A 74 -13.49 -0.63 -2.85
C VAL A 74 -13.47 -1.55 -1.62
N LEU A 75 -12.29 -1.87 -1.08
CA LEU A 75 -12.11 -2.66 0.13
C LEU A 75 -12.12 -1.81 1.41
N HIS A 76 -12.27 -0.49 1.30
CA HIS A 76 -12.18 0.43 2.43
C HIS A 76 -13.41 1.33 2.54
N ALA A 77 -13.65 1.82 3.75
CA ALA A 77 -14.74 2.73 4.04
C ALA A 77 -14.74 3.94 3.07
N PRO A 78 -15.90 4.49 2.69
CA PRO A 78 -15.98 5.59 1.72
C PRO A 78 -15.14 6.82 2.05
N HIS A 79 -14.91 7.13 3.33
CA HIS A 79 -14.04 8.24 3.77
C HIS A 79 -12.53 7.96 3.58
N ARG A 80 -12.16 6.74 3.20
CA ARG A 80 -10.79 6.29 2.89
C ARG A 80 -10.55 6.05 1.40
N SER A 81 -11.60 6.01 0.58
CA SER A 81 -11.48 5.83 -0.87
C SER A 81 -11.45 7.19 -1.60
N ILE A 82 -10.93 7.21 -2.84
CA ILE A 82 -11.05 8.42 -3.67
C ILE A 82 -12.52 8.62 -4.03
N ARG A 83 -13.18 9.50 -3.28
CA ARG A 83 -14.44 10.19 -3.61
C ARG A 83 -15.45 9.32 -4.37
N ILE A 84 -16.20 8.49 -3.65
CA ILE A 84 -17.54 8.11 -4.13
C ILE A 84 -18.48 9.34 -4.09
N ASN A 85 -18.24 10.31 -3.19
CA ASN A 85 -19.04 11.52 -3.05
C ASN A 85 -18.24 12.82 -3.31
N ARG A 86 -18.70 13.65 -4.25
CA ARG A 86 -18.03 14.90 -4.70
C ARG A 86 -18.27 16.10 -3.77
N SER A 87 -19.00 15.95 -2.67
CA SER A 87 -19.31 17.03 -1.74
C SER A 87 -18.38 17.11 -0.52
N LEU A 88 -17.59 16.07 -0.22
CA LEU A 88 -16.66 16.10 0.91
C LEU A 88 -15.29 16.70 0.53
N PRO A 89 -14.63 17.43 1.46
CA PRO A 89 -13.27 17.93 1.28
C PRO A 89 -12.28 16.77 1.13
N GLU A 90 -11.19 17.01 0.41
CA GLU A 90 -10.19 15.99 0.13
C GLU A 90 -9.39 15.64 1.40
N ASN A 91 -9.22 14.33 1.67
CA ASN A 91 -8.39 13.88 2.79
C ASN A 91 -6.92 14.09 2.46
N ILE A 92 -6.37 15.24 2.86
CA ILE A 92 -4.96 15.60 2.65
C ILE A 92 -3.98 14.66 3.36
N PHE A 93 -4.46 13.84 4.29
CA PHE A 93 -3.69 12.82 4.99
C PHE A 93 -3.75 11.43 4.33
N LEU A 94 -4.48 11.31 3.21
CA LEU A 94 -4.61 10.10 2.39
C LEU A 94 -4.78 10.41 0.89
N LEU A 95 -3.70 10.85 0.26
CA LEU A 95 -3.62 11.18 -1.16
C LEU A 95 -3.53 9.92 -2.03
N SER A 96 -4.19 9.98 -3.17
CA SER A 96 -4.07 8.96 -4.21
C SER A 96 -2.77 9.08 -4.98
N ASN A 97 -1.98 8.00 -5.02
CA ASN A 97 -0.80 7.94 -5.88
C ASN A 97 -1.22 8.11 -7.35
N ARG A 98 -2.25 7.39 -7.79
CA ARG A 98 -2.73 7.46 -9.17
C ARG A 98 -3.21 8.85 -9.59
N LYS A 99 -4.02 9.52 -8.77
CA LYS A 99 -4.60 10.85 -9.08
C LYS A 99 -3.51 11.92 -9.19
N TYR A 100 -2.58 11.93 -8.23
CA TYR A 100 -1.64 13.05 -8.07
C TYR A 100 -0.28 12.82 -8.71
N ALA A 101 0.28 11.61 -8.65
CA ALA A 101 1.55 11.31 -9.32
C ALA A 101 1.36 11.05 -10.82
N PHE A 102 0.17 10.60 -11.24
CA PHE A 102 -0.11 10.18 -12.62
C PHE A 102 -1.45 10.69 -13.16
N PRO A 103 -1.73 12.01 -13.08
CA PRO A 103 -3.01 12.56 -13.50
C PRO A 103 -3.29 12.26 -14.98
N ARG A 104 -4.48 11.73 -15.26
CA ARG A 104 -4.99 11.43 -16.62
C ARG A 104 -4.08 10.51 -17.44
N MET A 105 -3.24 9.70 -16.78
CA MET A 105 -2.26 8.85 -17.45
C MET A 105 -2.78 7.42 -17.66
N SER A 106 -2.55 6.85 -18.85
CA SER A 106 -2.89 5.45 -19.14
C SER A 106 -2.05 4.47 -18.32
N LYS A 107 -2.59 3.28 -18.04
CA LYS A 107 -1.88 2.22 -17.28
C LYS A 107 -0.48 1.95 -17.85
N GLY A 108 -0.37 1.74 -19.16
CA GLY A 108 0.92 1.49 -19.82
C GLY A 108 1.94 2.64 -19.69
N ARG A 109 1.50 3.91 -19.75
CA ARG A 109 2.40 5.06 -19.58
C ARG A 109 2.86 5.21 -18.12
N ILE A 110 2.02 4.88 -17.15
CA ILE A 110 2.40 4.82 -15.72
C ILE A 110 3.47 3.78 -15.50
N VAL A 111 3.24 2.54 -15.96
CA VAL A 111 4.20 1.44 -15.87
C VAL A 111 5.55 1.84 -16.49
N LYS A 112 5.53 2.42 -17.70
CA LYS A 112 6.73 2.91 -18.37
C LYS A 112 7.48 3.97 -17.56
N ARG A 113 6.78 4.90 -16.89
CA ARG A 113 7.42 5.92 -16.03
C ARG A 113 8.03 5.32 -14.78
N ILE A 114 7.33 4.41 -14.10
CA ILE A 114 7.85 3.75 -12.90
C ILE A 114 9.13 2.97 -13.24
N TYR A 115 9.11 2.17 -14.30
CA TYR A 115 10.28 1.37 -14.68
C TYR A 115 11.48 2.19 -15.18
N ARG A 116 11.27 3.42 -15.65
CA ARG A 116 12.34 4.34 -16.08
C ARG A 116 13.13 4.98 -14.94
N THR A 117 12.64 4.92 -13.70
CA THR A 117 13.37 5.45 -12.55
C THR A 117 14.69 4.70 -12.36
N LYS A 118 15.79 5.41 -12.08
CA LYS A 118 17.13 4.84 -12.03
C LYS A 118 17.59 4.47 -10.62
N ASN A 119 16.97 5.05 -9.61
CA ASN A 119 17.30 4.85 -8.20
C ASN A 119 16.03 5.00 -7.33
N ILE A 120 16.14 4.64 -6.05
CA ILE A 120 15.02 4.68 -5.09
C ILE A 120 14.49 6.10 -4.90
N SER A 121 15.39 7.09 -4.86
CA SER A 121 15.01 8.51 -4.71
C SER A 121 14.14 8.99 -5.87
N GLU A 122 14.51 8.69 -7.12
CA GLU A 122 13.68 9.02 -8.29
C GLU A 122 12.30 8.36 -8.21
N LEU A 123 12.23 7.11 -7.74
CA LEU A 123 10.95 6.43 -7.55
C LEU A 123 10.10 7.08 -6.45
N GLN A 124 10.70 7.41 -5.31
CA GLN A 124 10.03 8.15 -4.21
C GLN A 124 9.48 9.49 -4.70
N HIS A 125 10.29 10.31 -5.39
CA HIS A 125 9.84 11.59 -5.93
C HIS A 125 8.74 11.45 -6.98
N LEU A 126 8.76 10.34 -7.74
CA LEU A 126 7.72 10.05 -8.71
C LEU A 126 6.40 9.68 -8.04
N VAL A 127 6.38 8.73 -7.10
CA VAL A 127 5.14 8.15 -6.56
C VAL A 127 4.60 8.87 -5.32
N ASN A 128 5.47 9.56 -4.58
CA ASN A 128 5.16 10.38 -3.41
C ASN A 128 5.39 11.87 -3.72
N ARG A 129 4.94 12.32 -4.90
CA ARG A 129 5.14 13.69 -5.37
C ARG A 129 4.50 14.72 -4.43
N ILE A 130 5.01 15.95 -4.40
CA ILE A 130 4.30 17.05 -3.73
C ILE A 130 3.13 17.51 -4.60
N PRO A 131 1.92 17.68 -4.03
CA PRO A 131 0.81 18.30 -4.75
C PRO A 131 1.20 19.67 -5.29
N GLU A 132 0.79 20.00 -6.51
CA GLU A 132 1.18 21.24 -7.19
C GLU A 132 0.81 22.49 -6.37
N GLN A 133 -0.29 22.41 -5.62
CA GLN A 133 -0.75 23.48 -4.72
C GLN A 133 0.19 23.76 -3.54
N GLU A 134 1.09 22.83 -3.20
CA GLU A 134 2.05 22.94 -2.10
C GLU A 134 3.47 23.31 -2.59
N LEU A 135 3.67 23.46 -3.90
CA LEU A 135 4.92 23.91 -4.50
C LEU A 135 5.09 25.43 -4.33
N LYS A 136 5.34 25.88 -3.09
CA LYS A 136 5.70 27.28 -2.82
C LYS A 136 7.18 27.57 -3.09
N ASP A 137 8.05 26.57 -2.89
CA ASP A 137 9.49 26.62 -3.17
C ASP A 137 9.97 25.27 -3.75
N ALA A 138 10.18 25.19 -5.07
CA ALA A 138 10.64 23.97 -5.74
C ALA A 138 11.99 23.45 -5.20
N ALA A 139 12.86 24.35 -4.71
CA ALA A 139 14.18 24.01 -4.17
C ALA A 139 14.14 23.33 -2.77
N LYS A 140 13.04 23.45 -2.02
CA LYS A 140 12.85 22.82 -0.69
C LYS A 140 11.80 21.69 -0.72
N SER A 141 11.33 21.37 -1.92
CA SER A 141 10.18 20.51 -2.14
C SER A 141 10.60 19.05 -1.84
N ARG A 142 10.19 18.51 -0.68
CA ARG A 142 10.39 17.11 -0.29
C ARG A 142 9.17 16.26 -0.65
N PRO A 143 9.34 15.04 -1.18
CA PRO A 143 8.22 14.15 -1.44
C PRO A 143 7.33 13.98 -0.20
N HIS A 144 6.03 13.79 -0.43
CA HIS A 144 5.00 13.89 0.59
C HIS A 144 4.58 12.51 1.09
N ARG A 145 4.51 12.33 2.42
CA ARG A 145 4.29 11.02 3.05
C ARG A 145 2.83 10.56 3.06
N TYR A 146 1.88 11.47 2.88
CA TYR A 146 0.45 11.17 3.08
C TYR A 146 -0.21 10.51 1.86
N TYR A 147 0.53 9.72 1.09
CA TYR A 147 -0.02 8.94 -0.01
C TYR A 147 -0.40 7.53 0.44
N LYS A 148 -1.44 6.95 -0.17
CA LYS A 148 -1.87 5.57 0.11
C LYS A 148 -0.73 4.56 0.14
N ILE A 149 0.17 4.63 -0.83
CA ILE A 149 1.51 4.05 -0.71
C ILE A 149 2.51 5.14 -0.42
N ASN A 150 3.27 4.94 0.66
CA ASN A 150 4.37 5.78 1.05
C ASN A 150 5.71 5.03 1.02
N LEU A 151 6.57 5.40 0.07
CA LEU A 151 7.93 4.87 -0.05
C LEU A 151 8.94 5.65 0.79
N LEU A 152 8.58 6.76 1.42
CA LEU A 152 9.49 7.53 2.29
C LEU A 152 9.74 6.83 3.62
N SER A 153 8.86 5.90 4.00
CA SER A 153 9.08 5.00 5.14
C SER A 153 10.29 4.08 4.96
N LEU A 154 10.84 3.96 3.75
CA LEU A 154 12.08 3.24 3.49
C LEU A 154 13.28 3.88 4.21
N ASP A 155 13.32 5.21 4.27
CA ASP A 155 14.48 5.95 4.78
C ASP A 155 14.57 5.88 6.32
N VAL A 156 13.42 5.74 6.98
CA VAL A 156 13.32 5.70 8.44
C VAL A 156 13.17 4.27 8.98
N HIS A 157 12.30 3.48 8.36
CA HIS A 157 11.89 2.17 8.88
C HIS A 157 12.33 1.00 8.00
N ARG A 158 12.88 1.26 6.80
CA ARG A 158 13.20 0.25 5.78
C ARG A 158 11.97 -0.58 5.36
N THR A 159 10.81 0.06 5.32
CA THR A 159 9.53 -0.56 4.95
C THR A 159 8.79 0.25 3.90
N VAL A 160 7.94 -0.42 3.12
CA VAL A 160 6.86 0.24 2.37
C VAL A 160 5.65 0.39 3.30
N GLU A 161 5.11 1.60 3.40
CA GLU A 161 3.92 1.90 4.22
C GLU A 161 2.65 1.97 3.36
N PHE A 162 1.61 1.29 3.82
CA PHE A 162 0.28 1.20 3.22
C PHE A 162 -0.74 1.86 4.15
N ARG A 163 -1.37 2.95 3.71
CA ARG A 163 -2.14 3.88 4.55
C ARG A 163 -3.65 3.83 4.33
N GLN A 164 -4.14 2.93 3.48
CA GLN A 164 -5.52 2.94 3.00
C GLN A 164 -6.56 2.71 4.11
N HIS A 165 -6.27 1.84 5.09
CA HIS A 165 -7.27 1.40 6.07
C HIS A 165 -7.61 2.49 7.11
N ALA A 166 -8.88 2.56 7.51
CA ALA A 166 -9.33 3.40 8.63
C ALA A 166 -8.78 2.88 9.97
N GLY A 167 -8.62 3.77 10.95
CA GLY A 167 -8.28 3.36 12.31
C GLY A 167 -9.30 2.37 12.85
N THR A 168 -8.83 1.27 13.46
CA THR A 168 -9.72 0.24 13.99
C THR A 168 -9.08 -0.46 15.19
N VAL A 169 -9.95 -0.97 16.07
CA VAL A 169 -9.61 -1.88 17.18
C VAL A 169 -10.31 -3.23 17.01
N ASN A 170 -10.70 -3.58 15.79
CA ASN A 170 -11.16 -4.93 15.47
C ASN A 170 -9.95 -5.75 15.00
N PRO A 171 -9.52 -6.80 15.74
CA PRO A 171 -8.35 -7.59 15.37
C PRO A 171 -8.53 -8.33 14.03
N GLU A 172 -9.74 -8.72 13.65
CA GLU A 172 -10.02 -9.36 12.37
C GLU A 172 -9.77 -8.40 11.21
N LYS A 173 -10.26 -7.14 11.31
CA LYS A 173 -10.00 -6.07 10.32
C LYS A 173 -8.49 -5.81 10.17
N ILE A 174 -7.77 -5.74 11.31
CA ILE A 174 -6.33 -5.51 11.35
C ILE A 174 -5.58 -6.63 10.62
N CYS A 175 -5.90 -7.87 10.94
CA CYS A 175 -5.25 -9.06 10.40
C CYS A 175 -5.58 -9.27 8.92
N ALA A 176 -6.86 -9.12 8.52
CA ALA A 176 -7.28 -9.26 7.14
C ALA A 176 -6.56 -8.29 6.20
N TRP A 177 -6.45 -7.01 6.60
CA TRP A 177 -5.73 -6.02 5.80
C TRP A 177 -4.22 -6.32 5.72
N ALA A 178 -3.59 -6.72 6.82
CA ALA A 178 -2.18 -7.08 6.81
C ALA A 178 -1.89 -8.32 5.95
N ASP A 179 -2.72 -9.38 6.05
CA ASP A 179 -2.59 -10.58 5.21
C ASP A 179 -2.75 -10.24 3.72
N PHE A 180 -3.74 -9.40 3.37
CA PHE A 180 -3.93 -8.93 2.00
C PHE A 180 -2.71 -8.18 1.47
N VAL A 181 -2.19 -7.19 2.22
CA VAL A 181 -1.03 -6.41 1.81
C VAL A 181 0.20 -7.30 1.62
N LEU A 182 0.44 -8.22 2.56
CA LEU A 182 1.56 -9.17 2.46
C LEU A 182 1.43 -10.07 1.23
N ALA A 183 0.23 -10.56 0.92
CA ALA A 183 -0.01 -11.38 -0.26
C ALA A 183 0.23 -10.62 -1.57
N VAL A 184 -0.28 -9.40 -1.70
CA VAL A 184 -0.10 -8.57 -2.91
C VAL A 184 1.36 -8.19 -3.10
N VAL A 185 2.07 -7.79 -2.03
CA VAL A 185 3.51 -7.47 -2.09
C VAL A 185 4.31 -8.70 -2.51
N SER A 186 4.03 -9.85 -1.91
CA SER A 186 4.66 -11.14 -2.23
C SER A 186 4.47 -11.48 -3.70
N ALA A 187 3.23 -11.45 -4.20
CA ALA A 187 2.92 -11.75 -5.60
C ALA A 187 3.63 -10.77 -6.54
N ALA A 188 3.55 -9.46 -6.27
CA ALA A 188 4.23 -8.44 -7.06
C ALA A 188 5.73 -8.71 -7.18
N MET A 189 6.39 -9.08 -6.08
CA MET A 189 7.82 -9.38 -6.06
C MET A 189 8.19 -10.67 -6.78
N SER A 190 7.28 -11.64 -6.87
CA SER A 190 7.52 -12.93 -7.52
C SER A 190 7.61 -12.86 -9.04
N TYR A 191 6.97 -11.87 -9.65
CA TYR A 191 6.99 -11.70 -11.10
C TYR A 191 8.28 -11.03 -11.56
N SER A 192 8.75 -11.39 -12.76
CA SER A 192 9.73 -10.58 -13.48
C SER A 192 9.10 -9.26 -13.90
N GLU A 193 9.92 -8.24 -14.17
CA GLU A 193 9.41 -6.94 -14.63
C GLU A 193 8.62 -7.07 -15.94
N ASP A 194 9.08 -7.92 -16.86
CA ASP A 194 8.43 -8.16 -18.15
C ASP A 194 7.09 -8.87 -17.96
N LYS A 195 7.04 -9.92 -17.12
CA LYS A 195 5.77 -10.59 -16.83
C LYS A 195 4.76 -9.64 -16.20
N LEU A 196 5.20 -8.75 -15.31
CA LEU A 196 4.34 -7.75 -14.69
C LEU A 196 3.81 -6.73 -15.73
N ARG A 197 4.66 -6.31 -16.68
CA ARG A 197 4.25 -5.43 -17.80
C ARG A 197 3.18 -6.09 -18.65
N ASP A 198 3.38 -7.36 -19.01
CA ASP A 198 2.44 -8.13 -19.82
C ASP A 198 1.09 -8.28 -19.13
N LEU A 199 1.08 -8.63 -17.84
CA LEU A 199 -0.15 -8.74 -17.04
C LEU A 199 -0.93 -7.42 -17.00
N VAL A 200 -0.24 -6.29 -16.83
CA VAL A 200 -0.90 -4.98 -16.83
C VAL A 200 -1.40 -4.61 -18.23
N ALA A 201 -0.64 -4.92 -19.28
CA ALA A 201 -1.01 -4.65 -20.66
C ALA A 201 -2.20 -5.49 -21.12
N SER A 202 -2.28 -6.76 -20.68
CA SER A 202 -3.39 -7.67 -20.98
C SER A 202 -4.65 -7.36 -20.17
N GLY A 203 -4.61 -6.38 -19.26
CA GLY A 203 -5.75 -6.02 -18.42
C GLY A 203 -6.06 -7.06 -17.34
N ALA A 204 -5.06 -7.83 -16.87
CA ALA A 204 -5.25 -8.77 -15.77
C ALA A 204 -5.92 -8.10 -14.56
N ALA A 205 -6.84 -8.79 -13.91
CA ALA A 205 -7.51 -8.30 -12.71
C ALA A 205 -6.62 -8.41 -11.47
N LEU A 206 -6.91 -7.66 -10.41
CA LEU A 206 -6.21 -7.76 -9.12
C LEU A 206 -6.34 -9.18 -8.53
N VAL A 207 -7.57 -9.70 -8.56
CA VAL A 207 -7.94 -11.06 -8.16
C VAL A 207 -8.26 -11.85 -9.42
N PRO A 208 -7.75 -13.09 -9.61
CA PRO A 208 -6.89 -13.85 -8.70
C PRO A 208 -5.37 -13.58 -8.90
N THR A 209 -4.99 -12.66 -9.79
CA THR A 209 -3.60 -12.53 -10.28
C THR A 209 -2.59 -12.21 -9.17
N PHE A 210 -2.90 -11.26 -8.29
CA PHE A 210 -1.97 -10.78 -7.26
C PHE A 210 -2.40 -11.16 -5.85
N VAL A 211 -3.64 -11.61 -5.67
CA VAL A 211 -4.20 -12.02 -4.39
C VAL A 211 -5.34 -13.01 -4.62
N LYS A 212 -5.46 -13.97 -3.71
CA LYS A 212 -6.54 -14.96 -3.74
C LYS A 212 -7.87 -14.33 -3.35
N GLN A 213 -8.96 -14.90 -3.88
CA GLN A 213 -10.34 -14.46 -3.57
C GLN A 213 -10.63 -14.45 -2.06
N GLU A 214 -10.19 -15.49 -1.33
CA GLU A 214 -10.38 -15.62 0.12
C GLU A 214 -9.81 -14.43 0.93
N LEU A 215 -8.64 -13.91 0.55
CA LEU A 215 -8.01 -12.77 1.23
C LEU A 215 -8.66 -11.45 0.83
N TYR A 216 -9.11 -11.33 -0.42
CA TYR A 216 -9.87 -10.18 -0.88
C TYR A 216 -11.22 -10.08 -0.15
N ASP A 217 -11.94 -11.20 -0.03
CA ASP A 217 -13.22 -11.26 0.65
C ASP A 217 -13.08 -11.04 2.16
N ALA A 218 -12.00 -11.52 2.79
CA ALA A 218 -11.73 -11.26 4.20
C ALA A 218 -11.63 -9.75 4.51
N VAL A 219 -10.98 -8.96 3.64
CA VAL A 219 -10.95 -7.49 3.82
C VAL A 219 -12.32 -6.90 3.52
N LYS A 220 -12.97 -7.30 2.42
CA LYS A 220 -14.25 -6.74 2.00
C LYS A 220 -15.37 -6.98 3.02
N ASN A 221 -15.45 -8.18 3.56
CA ASN A 221 -16.49 -8.58 4.53
C ASN A 221 -16.28 -7.92 5.89
N THR A 222 -15.06 -7.49 6.18
CA THR A 222 -14.74 -6.75 7.41
C THR A 222 -14.68 -5.23 7.19
N ALA A 223 -14.90 -4.72 5.97
CA ALA A 223 -14.84 -3.29 5.65
C ALA A 223 -16.07 -2.49 6.15
N ASN A 224 -17.15 -3.19 6.50
CA ASN A 224 -18.39 -2.62 7.06
C ASN A 224 -18.44 -2.79 8.59
#